data_AF-A0AAN7MG26-F1
#
_entry.id   AF-A0AAN7MG26-F1
#
_cell.length_a   1.000
_cell.length_b   1.000
_cell.length_c   1.000
_cell.angle_alpha   90.00
_cell.angle_beta   90.00
_cell.angle_gamma   90.00
#
_symmetry.space_group_name_H-M   'P 1'
#
loop_
_entity.id
_entity.type
_entity.pdbx_description
1 polymer ?
#
loop_
_entity_poly.entity_id
_entity_poly.type
_entity_poly.pdbx_seq_one_letter_code
_entity_poly.pdbx_strand_id
1 'polypeptide(L)'
;MNNGEGNSPPDGVKRRVGYFHNSEVGNCYYVQGHPMKPHRIRMAHTLLAYYGLLQHMQISDLAKFHADANISFLRNMTHET
;
A
#
# COMPACT_ATOMS: atom_id res chain seq x y z
N MET A 1 13.21 -12.91 28.44
CA MET A 1 12.58 -11.59 28.22
C MET A 1 11.69 -11.75 27.00
N ASN A 2 10.39 -11.98 27.20
CA ASN A 2 9.46 -12.34 26.12
C ASN A 2 8.73 -11.08 25.65
N ASN A 3 8.86 -10.78 24.36
CA ASN A 3 8.26 -9.65 23.66
C ASN A 3 6.85 -10.00 23.18
N GLY A 4 5.95 -9.01 23.12
CA GLY A 4 4.86 -9.05 22.15
C GLY A 4 3.44 -8.76 22.66
N GLU A 5 3.23 -7.63 23.32
CA GLU A 5 1.89 -7.02 23.38
C GLU A 5 1.61 -6.31 22.04
N GLY A 6 1.46 -7.11 20.99
CA GLY A 6 0.93 -6.65 19.71
C GLY A 6 -0.59 -6.70 19.78
N ASN A 7 -1.24 -5.55 19.66
CA ASN A 7 -2.69 -5.32 19.68
C ASN A 7 -3.48 -6.43 18.93
N SER A 8 -3.86 -7.49 19.65
CA SER A 8 -4.68 -8.58 19.12
C SER A 8 -6.10 -8.03 18.90
N PRO A 9 -6.83 -8.50 17.87
CA PRO A 9 -8.27 -8.35 17.83
C PRO A 9 -8.89 -8.83 19.15
N PRO A 10 -10.09 -8.37 19.53
CA PRO A 10 -10.72 -8.73 20.82
C PRO A 10 -10.77 -10.25 21.08
N ASP A 11 -10.74 -11.05 20.01
CA ASP A 11 -10.79 -12.52 20.06
C ASP A 11 -9.42 -13.19 20.30
N GLY A 12 -8.32 -12.44 20.41
CA GLY A 12 -6.96 -12.97 20.67
C GLY A 12 -6.30 -13.70 19.49
N VAL A 13 -6.98 -13.78 18.33
CA VAL A 13 -6.49 -14.52 17.16
C VAL A 13 -5.60 -13.66 16.26
N LYS A 14 -4.40 -14.15 15.94
CA LYS A 14 -3.50 -13.51 14.96
C LYS A 14 -4.11 -13.59 13.55
N ARG A 15 -4.41 -12.45 12.94
CA ARG A 15 -4.95 -12.39 11.58
C ARG A 15 -3.85 -12.46 10.52
N ARG A 16 -4.18 -13.08 9.37
CA ARG A 16 -3.39 -12.95 8.15
C ARG A 16 -3.61 -11.56 7.56
N VAL A 17 -2.52 -10.86 7.26
CA VAL A 17 -2.55 -9.50 6.70
C VAL A 17 -2.00 -9.54 5.28
N GLY A 18 -2.81 -9.08 4.31
CA GLY A 18 -2.37 -8.83 2.94
C GLY A 18 -1.83 -7.41 2.80
N TYR A 19 -0.69 -7.24 2.13
CA TYR A 19 -0.07 -5.94 1.89
C TYR A 19 0.09 -5.72 0.38
N PHE A 20 -0.49 -4.63 -0.13
CA PHE A 20 -0.47 -4.27 -1.54
C PHE A 20 0.31 -2.96 -1.71
N HIS A 21 1.31 -2.98 -2.58
CA HIS A 21 2.16 -1.82 -2.82
C HIS A 21 2.66 -1.79 -4.26
N ASN A 22 2.56 -0.61 -4.88
CA ASN A 22 3.20 -0.30 -6.16
C ASN A 22 4.36 0.67 -5.90
N SER A 23 5.57 0.32 -6.31
CA SER A 23 6.80 1.10 -6.07
C SER A 23 6.78 2.49 -6.70
N GLU A 24 6.03 2.67 -7.79
CA GLU A 24 5.99 3.94 -8.55
C GLU A 24 5.00 4.95 -7.95
N VAL A 25 4.05 4.50 -7.11
CA VAL A 25 2.97 5.35 -6.59
C VAL A 25 3.50 6.58 -5.84
N GLY A 26 4.66 6.46 -5.18
CA GLY A 26 5.28 7.56 -4.43
C GLY A 26 5.84 8.69 -5.29
N ASN A 27 6.02 8.46 -6.60
CA ASN A 27 6.56 9.43 -7.54
C ASN A 27 5.47 10.22 -8.29
N CYS A 28 4.21 9.82 -8.17
CA CYS A 28 3.09 10.55 -8.76
C CYS A 28 2.99 11.94 -8.11
N TYR A 29 3.03 13.00 -8.92
CA TYR A 29 2.89 14.38 -8.46
C TYR A 29 1.50 14.90 -8.81
N TYR A 30 0.71 15.18 -7.78
CA TYR A 30 -0.52 15.93 -7.94
C TYR A 30 -0.15 17.40 -8.00
N VAL A 31 -0.80 18.14 -8.91
CA VAL A 31 -0.53 19.56 -9.23
C VAL A 31 -0.25 20.43 -8.01
N GLN A 32 0.49 21.52 -8.21
CA GLN A 32 0.88 22.41 -7.11
C GLN A 32 -0.33 22.87 -6.27
N GLY A 33 -0.17 22.87 -4.95
CA GLY A 33 -1.25 23.18 -4.01
C GLY A 33 -2.20 22.00 -3.71
N HIS A 34 -2.14 20.89 -4.45
CA HIS A 34 -3.02 19.75 -4.17
C HIS A 34 -2.65 19.07 -2.83
N PRO A 35 -3.63 18.83 -1.93
CA PRO A 35 -3.37 18.32 -0.58
C PRO A 35 -2.93 16.85 -0.56
N MET A 36 -3.34 16.06 -1.55
CA MET A 36 -2.93 14.66 -1.63
C MET A 36 -1.48 14.56 -2.10
N LYS A 37 -0.64 13.92 -1.29
CA LYS A 37 0.79 13.70 -1.55
C LYS A 37 1.10 12.20 -1.56
N PRO A 38 1.24 11.57 -2.74
CA PRO A 38 1.49 10.13 -2.84
C PRO A 38 2.77 9.66 -2.13
N HIS A 39 3.73 10.57 -1.95
CA HIS A 39 4.94 10.35 -1.17
C HIS A 39 4.68 9.75 0.23
N ARG A 40 3.53 10.04 0.85
CA ARG A 40 3.12 9.47 2.14
C ARG A 40 3.10 7.93 2.12
N ILE A 41 2.68 7.33 1.00
CA ILE A 41 2.64 5.88 0.82
C ILE A 41 4.06 5.29 0.80
N ARG A 42 4.98 5.96 0.09
CA ARG A 42 6.40 5.57 0.06
C ARG A 42 7.03 5.65 1.45
N MET A 43 6.80 6.73 2.19
CA MET A 43 7.30 6.89 3.56
C MET A 43 6.81 5.74 4.48
N ALA A 44 5.52 5.41 4.43
CA ALA A 44 4.96 4.32 5.21
C ALA A 44 5.56 2.95 4.83
N HIS A 45 5.71 2.67 3.53
CA HIS A 45 6.35 1.45 3.05
C HIS A 45 7.78 1.31 3.58
N THR A 46 8.57 2.38 3.53
CA THR A 46 9.94 2.41 4.06
C THR A 46 9.98 2.10 5.56
N LEU A 47 9.09 2.69 6.36
CA LEU A 47 9.01 2.39 7.79
C LEU A 47 8.69 0.91 8.04
N LEU A 48 7.67 0.36 7.37
CA LEU A 48 7.31 -1.05 7.51
C LEU A 48 8.47 -1.98 7.14
N ALA A 49 9.24 -1.63 6.11
CA ALA A 49 10.42 -2.39 5.71
C ALA A 49 11.52 -2.35 6.78
N TYR A 50 11.88 -1.16 7.30
CA TYR A 50 12.92 -1.01 8.31
C TYR A 50 12.58 -1.67 9.65
N TYR A 51 11.30 -1.67 10.04
CA TYR A 51 10.84 -2.39 11.23
C TYR A 51 10.71 -3.91 11.00
N GLY A 52 11.02 -4.41 9.80
CA GLY A 52 10.90 -5.83 9.46
C GLY A 52 9.46 -6.34 9.48
N LEU A 53 8.46 -5.47 9.36
CA LEU A 53 7.05 -5.87 9.44
C LEU A 53 6.54 -6.51 8.15
N LEU A 54 7.16 -6.17 7.01
CA LEU A 54 6.79 -6.73 5.71
C LEU A 54 6.93 -8.25 5.65
N GLN A 55 7.90 -8.84 6.37
CA GLN A 55 8.11 -10.30 6.40
C GLN A 55 6.95 -11.06 7.09
N HIS A 56 6.08 -10.36 7.80
CA HIS A 56 4.92 -10.94 8.49
C HIS A 56 3.61 -10.76 7.70
N MET A 57 3.66 -10.19 6.49
CA MET A 57 2.51 -9.89 5.64
C MET A 57 2.59 -10.64 4.31
N GLN A 58 1.44 -10.95 3.73
CA GLN A 58 1.37 -11.52 2.38
C GLN A 58 1.41 -10.40 1.35
N ILE A 59 2.54 -10.25 0.66
CA ILE A 59 2.71 -9.25 -0.40
C ILE A 59 1.92 -9.70 -1.64
N SER A 60 1.09 -8.81 -2.19
CA SER A 60 0.34 -9.07 -3.41
C SER A 60 0.28 -7.83 -4.30
N ASP A 61 0.08 -8.07 -5.60
CA ASP A 61 -0.12 -7.03 -6.60
C ASP A 61 -1.55 -6.46 -6.49
N LEU A 62 -1.65 -5.13 -6.55
CA LEU A 62 -2.92 -4.40 -6.53
C LEU A 62 -3.77 -4.73 -7.76
N ALA A 63 -3.13 -4.99 -8.91
CA ALA A 63 -3.82 -5.34 -10.15
C ALA A 63 -4.69 -6.60 -10.00
N LYS A 64 -4.35 -7.52 -9.09
CA LYS A 64 -5.12 -8.74 -8.83
C LYS A 64 -6.46 -8.51 -8.13
N PHE A 65 -6.68 -7.32 -7.55
CA PHE A 65 -7.90 -6.99 -6.81
C PHE A 65 -8.89 -6.17 -7.65
N HIS A 66 -8.43 -5.51 -8.71
CA HIS A 66 -9.28 -4.69 -9.57
C HIS A 66 -9.71 -5.47 -10.82
N ALA A 67 -10.89 -5.16 -11.35
CA ALA A 67 -11.34 -5.72 -12.62
C ALA A 67 -10.43 -5.27 -13.78
N ASP A 68 -10.12 -6.17 -14.71
CA ASP A 68 -9.26 -5.91 -15.88
C ASP A 68 -9.77 -4.72 -16.70
N ALA A 69 -11.09 -4.55 -16.81
CA ALA A 69 -11.72 -3.41 -17.49
C ALA A 69 -11.40 -2.07 -16.82
N ASN A 70 -11.36 -2.02 -15.47
CA ASN A 70 -11.01 -0.81 -14.73
C ASN A 70 -9.53 -0.44 -14.92
N ILE A 71 -8.65 -1.44 -14.88
CA ILE A 71 -7.22 -1.24 -15.13
C ILE A 71 -6.98 -0.76 -16.57
N SER A 72 -7.67 -1.37 -17.53
CA SER A 72 -7.58 -0.99 -18.95
C SER A 72 -8.09 0.43 -19.20
N PHE A 73 -9.21 0.81 -18.56
CA PHE A 73 -9.75 2.17 -18.64
C PHE A 73 -8.76 3.21 -18.09
N LEU A 74 -8.24 3.01 -16.87
CA LEU A 74 -7.27 3.93 -16.26
C LEU A 74 -5.97 4.03 -17.06
N ARG A 75 -5.54 2.93 -17.69
CA ARG A 75 -4.34 2.89 -18.54
C ARG A 75 -4.51 3.70 -19.83
N ASN A 76 -5.72 3.74 -20.37
CA ASN A 76 -6.02 4.42 -21.63
C ASN A 76 -6.46 5.87 -21.43
N MET A 77 -6.73 6.30 -20.19
CA MET A 77 -6.94 7.71 -19.88
C MET A 77 -5.62 8.47 -19.98
N THR A 78 -5.41 9.15 -21.10
CA THR A 78 -4.45 10.24 -21.22
C THR A 78 -5.16 11.56 -20.96
N HIS A 79 -4.51 12.49 -20.24
CA HIS A 79 -4.97 13.88 -20.22
C HIS A 79 -4.86 14.41 -21.66
N GLU A 80 -5.99 14.62 -22.35
CA GLU A 80 -5.99 15.48 -23.52
C GLU A 80 -5.69 16.92 -23.05
N THR A 81 -4.60 17.48 -23.56
CA THR A 81 -4.36 18.93 -23.61
C THR A 81 -4.92 19.49 -24.91
#